data_AF-A0A1S1LWW8-F1
#
_entry.id   AF-A0A1S1LWW8-F1
#
_cell.length_a   1.000
_cell.length_b   1.000
_cell.length_c   1.000
_cell.angle_alpha   90.00
_cell.angle_beta   90.00
_cell.angle_gamma   90.00
#
_symmetry.space_group_name_H-M   'P 1'
#
loop_
_entity.id
_entity.type
_entity.pdbx_description
1 polymer ?
#
loop_
_entity_poly.entity_id
_entity_poly.type
_entity_poly.pdbx_seq_one_letter_code
_entity_poly.pdbx_strand_id
1 'polypeptide(L)'
;RQVAATLDEIRRTAQAFSTRHRIIDLQQRVHHVVVIGDRLYDDRGTVIGTHGFYVDVTPSAHQDHEDSLTAAVVEIAESRGIIEQAKGMLMLVYRLNADAAFELLKWRSQENNVKLRALAQQIVTDFQSLDFGMDLPARSEYDRLLLTTHQRVPQ
;
A
#
# COMPACT_ATOMS: atom_id res chain seq x y z
N ARG A 1 4.47 16.80 -18.26
CA ARG A 1 4.50 15.89 -19.44
C ARG A 1 4.73 14.42 -19.07
N GLN A 2 5.22 14.09 -17.87
CA GLN A 2 5.53 12.71 -17.46
C GLN A 2 4.30 11.87 -17.06
N VAL A 3 3.25 12.49 -16.50
CA VAL A 3 2.02 11.79 -16.05
C VAL A 3 1.25 11.13 -17.20
N ALA A 4 1.13 11.81 -18.34
CA ALA A 4 0.46 11.26 -19.53
C ALA A 4 1.23 10.08 -20.13
N ALA A 5 2.57 10.13 -20.12
CA ALA A 5 3.42 9.04 -20.59
C ALA A 5 3.30 7.81 -19.68
N THR A 6 3.25 8.00 -18.36
CA THR A 6 3.02 6.91 -17.41
C THR A 6 1.60 6.34 -17.57
N LEU A 7 0.56 7.16 -17.74
CA LEU A 7 -0.81 6.67 -18.02
C LEU A 7 -0.92 5.90 -19.35
N ASP A 8 -0.19 6.31 -20.39
CA ASP A 8 -0.12 5.57 -21.65
C ASP A 8 0.69 4.27 -21.54
N GLU A 9 1.73 4.25 -20.72
CA GLU A 9 2.52 3.05 -20.41
C GLU A 9 1.70 2.07 -19.55
N ILE A 10 0.93 2.58 -18.59
CA ILE A 10 -0.08 1.87 -17.77
C ILE A 10 -1.13 1.21 -18.67
N ARG A 11 -1.62 1.92 -19.70
CA ARG A 11 -2.57 1.38 -20.68
C ARG A 11 -1.95 0.28 -21.57
N ARG A 12 -0.64 0.31 -21.79
CA ARG A 12 0.06 -0.60 -22.73
C ARG A 12 0.62 -1.87 -22.08
N THR A 13 1.06 -1.82 -20.82
CA THR A 13 1.78 -2.94 -20.19
C THR A 13 0.93 -3.83 -19.30
N ALA A 14 -0.20 -3.33 -18.78
CA ALA A 14 -1.12 -4.12 -17.96
C ALA A 14 -0.43 -4.88 -16.80
N GLN A 15 0.55 -4.25 -16.14
CA GLN A 15 1.23 -4.77 -14.95
C GLN A 15 0.87 -3.92 -13.72
N ALA A 16 0.99 -4.50 -12.52
CA ALA A 16 0.87 -3.74 -11.28
C ALA A 16 1.95 -2.64 -11.23
N PHE A 17 1.55 -1.43 -10.85
CA PHE A 17 2.43 -0.27 -10.87
C PHE A 17 2.19 0.65 -9.69
N SER A 18 3.23 1.41 -9.32
CA SER A 18 3.08 2.50 -8.38
C SER A 18 3.93 3.72 -8.73
N THR A 19 3.29 4.89 -8.69
CA THR A 19 3.89 6.15 -9.14
C THR A 19 3.55 7.29 -8.18
N ARG A 20 4.55 8.10 -7.82
CA ARG A 20 4.36 9.27 -6.97
C ARG A 20 4.02 10.50 -7.83
N HIS A 21 2.99 11.22 -7.42
CA HIS A 21 2.48 12.41 -8.09
C HIS A 21 2.14 13.50 -7.08
N ARG A 22 1.70 14.65 -7.60
CA ARG A 22 1.08 15.70 -6.80
C ARG A 22 -0.31 16.00 -7.33
N ILE A 23 -1.28 16.15 -6.43
CA ILE A 23 -2.62 16.70 -6.68
C ILE A 23 -2.64 18.11 -6.10
N ILE A 24 -3.30 19.06 -6.77
CA ILE A 24 -3.48 20.43 -6.27
C ILE A 24 -4.96 20.60 -5.96
N ASP A 25 -5.31 20.91 -4.71
CA ASP A 25 -6.70 21.12 -4.33
C ASP A 25 -7.23 22.51 -4.73
N LEU A 26 -8.52 22.75 -4.47
CA LEU A 26 -9.18 24.03 -4.77
C LEU A 26 -8.62 25.20 -3.94
N GLN A 27 -7.89 24.92 -2.86
CA GLN A 27 -7.21 25.90 -2.02
C GLN A 27 -5.72 26.04 -2.39
N GLN A 28 -5.29 25.51 -3.54
CA GLN A 28 -3.91 25.53 -4.04
C GLN A 28 -2.91 24.79 -3.14
N ARG A 29 -3.37 23.88 -2.27
CA ARG A 29 -2.46 23.04 -1.48
C ARG A 29 -1.98 21.87 -2.33
N VAL A 30 -0.69 21.60 -2.23
CA VAL A 30 -0.05 20.49 -2.92
C VAL A 30 -0.19 19.25 -2.07
N HIS A 31 -0.99 18.29 -2.55
CA HIS A 31 -1.09 16.98 -1.98
C HIS A 31 -0.12 16.03 -2.67
N HIS A 32 0.85 15.50 -1.94
CA HIS A 32 1.69 14.44 -2.47
C HIS A 32 0.86 13.17 -2.49
N VAL A 33 0.75 12.47 -3.63
CA VAL A 33 -0.02 11.22 -3.71
C VAL A 33 0.81 10.10 -4.27
N VAL A 34 0.64 8.90 -3.73
CA VAL A 34 1.15 7.67 -4.35
C VAL A 34 -0.02 6.95 -4.99
N VAL A 35 0.11 6.69 -6.29
CA VAL A 35 -0.84 5.88 -7.05
C VAL A 35 -0.34 4.45 -7.01
N ILE A 36 -1.19 3.49 -6.67
CA ILE A 36 -0.90 2.05 -6.75
C ILE A 36 -2.05 1.40 -7.52
N GLY A 37 -1.78 0.80 -8.68
CA GLY A 37 -2.82 0.21 -9.54
C GLY A 37 -2.49 -1.19 -10.06
N ASP A 38 -3.52 -1.99 -10.29
CA ASP A 38 -3.48 -3.30 -10.94
C ASP A 38 -4.57 -3.42 -12.03
N ARG A 39 -4.55 -4.52 -12.76
CA ARG A 39 -5.57 -4.91 -13.73
C ARG A 39 -6.91 -5.20 -13.04
N LEU A 40 -7.96 -4.57 -13.55
CA LEU A 40 -9.34 -4.98 -13.30
C LEU A 40 -9.73 -6.04 -14.33
N TYR A 41 -10.20 -7.18 -13.85
CA TYR A 41 -10.65 -8.28 -14.68
C TYR A 41 -12.18 -8.42 -14.63
N ASP A 42 -12.78 -8.88 -15.72
CA ASP A 42 -14.14 -9.43 -15.67
C ASP A 42 -14.14 -10.87 -15.10
N ASP A 43 -15.33 -11.43 -14.93
CA ASP A 43 -15.53 -12.81 -14.45
C ASP A 43 -14.91 -13.89 -15.35
N ARG A 44 -14.45 -13.51 -16.55
CA ARG A 44 -13.81 -14.40 -17.54
C ARG A 44 -12.30 -14.23 -17.58
N GLY A 45 -11.72 -13.40 -16.70
CA GLY A 45 -10.29 -13.14 -16.67
C GLY A 45 -9.79 -12.21 -17.79
N THR A 46 -10.70 -11.49 -18.46
CA THR A 46 -10.36 -10.46 -19.46
C THR A 46 -10.06 -9.15 -18.76
N VAL A 47 -8.98 -8.47 -19.12
CA VAL A 47 -8.67 -7.13 -18.58
C VAL A 47 -9.70 -6.14 -19.11
N ILE A 48 -10.55 -5.64 -18.22
CA ILE A 48 -11.59 -4.63 -18.53
C ILE A 48 -11.23 -3.23 -18.05
N GLY A 49 -10.11 -3.09 -17.31
CA GLY A 49 -9.64 -1.78 -16.88
C GLY A 49 -8.45 -1.87 -15.93
N THR A 50 -8.26 -0.78 -15.19
CA THR A 50 -7.25 -0.66 -14.14
C THR A 50 -7.97 -0.19 -12.88
N HIS A 51 -7.81 -0.90 -11.79
CA HIS A 51 -8.23 -0.41 -10.48
C HIS A 51 -6.98 0.02 -9.71
N GLY A 52 -7.07 1.11 -8.97
CA GLY A 52 -5.92 1.62 -8.25
C GLY A 52 -6.29 2.76 -7.33
N PHE A 53 -5.38 3.07 -6.42
CA PHE A 53 -5.64 3.94 -5.29
C PHE A 53 -4.68 5.10 -5.30
N TYR A 54 -5.20 6.29 -5.00
CA TYR A 54 -4.42 7.48 -4.71
C TYR A 54 -4.35 7.60 -3.19
N VAL A 55 -3.18 7.35 -2.61
CA VAL A 55 -2.92 7.56 -1.19
C VAL A 55 -2.34 8.96 -1.03
N ASP A 56 -3.00 9.83 -0.27
CA ASP A 56 -2.43 11.11 0.14
C ASP A 56 -1.30 10.86 1.15
N VAL A 57 -0.12 11.33 0.80
CA VAL A 57 1.13 11.20 1.55
C VAL A 57 1.71 12.57 1.90
N THR A 58 0.88 13.61 1.83
CA THR A 58 1.24 14.96 2.25
C THR A 58 1.64 14.93 3.71
N PRO A 59 2.85 15.38 4.07
CA PRO A 59 3.26 15.43 5.47
C PRO A 59 2.22 16.24 6.26
N SER A 60 1.49 15.59 7.16
CA SER A 60 0.54 16.26 8.03
C SER A 60 1.32 17.02 9.10
N ALA A 61 1.07 18.31 9.25
CA ALA A 61 1.65 19.13 10.33
C ALA A 61 1.10 18.76 11.72
N HIS A 62 0.13 17.85 11.80
CA HIS A 62 -0.41 17.29 13.04
C HIS A 62 0.50 16.16 13.54
N GLN A 63 1.68 16.53 14.00
CA GLN A 63 2.74 15.62 14.40
C GLN A 63 2.68 15.15 15.87
N ASP A 64 1.70 15.58 16.68
CA ASP A 64 1.80 15.42 18.16
C ASP A 64 0.54 14.88 18.88
N HIS A 65 -0.37 14.11 18.28
CA HIS A 65 -1.48 13.51 19.06
C HIS A 65 -1.73 12.04 18.70
N GLU A 66 -0.90 11.15 19.26
CA GLU A 66 -1.28 9.76 19.54
C GLU A 66 -1.13 9.44 21.03
N ASP A 67 -1.90 10.13 21.86
CA ASP A 67 -2.23 9.66 23.21
C ASP A 67 -3.74 9.42 23.29
N SER A 68 -4.19 8.17 23.12
CA SER A 68 -5.32 7.58 23.85
C SER A 68 -5.60 6.13 23.41
N LEU A 69 -5.12 5.14 24.16
CA LEU A 69 -5.94 4.41 25.13
C LEU A 69 -5.13 3.28 25.79
N THR A 70 -5.01 3.40 27.10
CA THR A 70 -4.33 2.51 28.06
C THR A 70 -5.13 1.23 28.34
N ALA A 71 -4.40 0.16 28.73
CA ALA A 71 -4.84 -1.03 29.49
C ALA A 71 -5.24 -2.32 28.72
N ALA A 72 -4.25 -2.97 28.10
CA ALA A 72 -4.12 -4.45 28.00
C ALA A 72 -2.68 -4.82 27.58
N VAL A 73 -1.69 -4.50 28.41
CA VAL A 73 -0.31 -4.21 27.95
C VAL A 73 0.63 -5.42 27.79
N VAL A 74 0.25 -6.66 28.13
CA VAL A 74 1.21 -7.79 28.00
C VAL A 74 0.96 -8.67 26.77
N GLU A 75 -0.29 -8.85 26.34
CA GLU A 75 -0.62 -9.65 25.15
C GLU A 75 -0.61 -8.82 23.83
N ILE A 76 -0.66 -7.48 23.94
CA ILE A 76 -0.71 -6.54 22.81
C ILE A 76 0.69 -6.13 22.30
N ALA A 77 1.74 -6.30 23.10
CA ALA A 77 3.10 -5.92 22.69
C ALA A 77 3.65 -6.81 21.56
N GLU A 78 3.44 -8.13 21.65
CA GLU A 78 3.71 -9.06 20.54
C GLU A 78 2.71 -8.86 19.39
N SER A 79 1.53 -8.30 19.69
CA SER A 79 0.49 -8.07 18.70
C SER A 79 0.73 -6.83 17.82
N ARG A 80 1.44 -5.80 18.30
CA ARG A 80 1.78 -4.60 17.52
C ARG A 80 2.96 -4.80 16.57
N GLY A 81 3.87 -5.74 16.87
CA GLY A 81 5.11 -5.94 16.09
C GLY A 81 4.88 -6.16 14.60
N ILE A 82 3.91 -6.99 14.23
CA ILE A 82 3.69 -7.32 12.81
C ILE A 82 3.10 -6.17 11.98
N ILE A 83 2.25 -5.35 12.60
CA ILE A 83 1.68 -4.17 11.92
C ILE A 83 2.77 -3.12 11.71
N GLU A 84 3.60 -2.88 12.74
CA GLU A 84 4.74 -1.96 12.61
C GLU A 84 5.79 -2.46 11.62
N GLN A 85 6.03 -3.77 11.54
CA GLN A 85 6.91 -4.36 10.52
C GLN A 85 6.35 -4.15 9.10
N ALA A 86 5.05 -4.42 8.89
CA ALA A 86 4.39 -4.18 7.61
C ALA A 86 4.45 -2.69 7.24
N LYS A 87 4.20 -1.78 8.19
CA LYS A 87 4.36 -0.32 7.99
C LYS A 87 5.78 0.01 7.55
N GLY A 88 6.80 -0.48 8.25
CA GLY A 88 8.21 -0.23 7.91
C GLY A 88 8.59 -0.71 6.51
N MET A 89 8.11 -1.89 6.11
CA MET A 89 8.30 -2.41 4.74
C MET A 89 7.64 -1.50 3.70
N LEU A 90 6.40 -1.07 3.94
CA LEU A 90 5.69 -0.16 3.04
C LEU A 90 6.37 1.21 2.96
N MET A 91 6.87 1.73 4.08
CA MET A 91 7.65 2.97 4.11
C MET A 91 8.88 2.85 3.21
N LEU A 92 9.63 1.76 3.29
CA LEU A 92 10.82 1.54 2.47
C LEU A 92 10.49 1.40 0.98
N VAL A 93 9.55 0.51 0.64
CA VAL A 93 9.21 0.19 -0.75
C VAL A 93 8.52 1.37 -1.45
N TYR A 94 7.60 2.03 -0.77
CA TYR A 94 6.74 3.07 -1.34
C TYR A 94 7.18 4.49 -0.99
N ARG A 95 8.26 4.65 -0.22
CA ARG A 95 8.76 5.94 0.30
C ARG A 95 7.71 6.73 1.06
N LEU A 96 6.89 6.02 1.84
CA LEU A 96 5.83 6.56 2.68
C LEU A 96 6.38 6.97 4.04
N ASN A 97 5.71 7.91 4.70
CA ASN A 97 5.86 8.07 6.15
C ASN A 97 5.05 6.98 6.88
N ALA A 98 5.21 6.90 8.21
CA ALA A 98 4.55 5.87 9.02
C ALA A 98 3.02 5.95 8.93
N ASP A 99 2.45 7.16 8.91
CA ASP A 99 1.01 7.38 8.86
C ASP A 99 0.41 6.93 7.52
N ALA A 100 1.02 7.34 6.40
CA ALA A 100 0.56 6.94 5.08
C ALA A 100 0.71 5.42 4.85
N ALA A 101 1.75 4.81 5.41
CA ALA A 101 1.89 3.35 5.39
C ALA A 101 0.78 2.67 6.20
N PHE A 102 0.39 3.23 7.34
CA PHE A 102 -0.69 2.70 8.16
C PHE A 102 -2.07 2.89 7.51
N GLU A 103 -2.34 4.06 6.93
CA GLU A 103 -3.58 4.31 6.19
C GLU A 103 -3.70 3.41 4.98
N LEU A 104 -2.59 3.13 4.27
CA LEU A 104 -2.58 2.12 3.21
C LEU A 104 -2.97 0.73 3.73
N LEU A 105 -2.43 0.28 4.87
CA LEU A 105 -2.82 -1.00 5.48
C LEU A 105 -4.29 -1.03 5.88
N LYS A 106 -4.78 0.03 6.55
CA LYS A 106 -6.19 0.16 6.95
C LYS A 106 -7.12 0.09 5.75
N TRP A 107 -6.81 0.86 4.71
CA TRP A 107 -7.61 0.90 3.50
C TRP A 107 -7.67 -0.49 2.82
N ARG A 108 -6.52 -1.16 2.67
CA ARG A 108 -6.44 -2.53 2.12
C ARG A 108 -7.25 -3.55 2.92
N SER A 109 -7.25 -3.40 4.24
CA SER A 109 -7.98 -4.26 5.19
C SER A 109 -9.49 -4.07 5.05
N GLN A 110 -9.95 -2.81 4.96
CA GLN A 110 -11.37 -2.48 4.82
C GLN A 110 -11.95 -2.91 3.48
N GLU A 111 -11.25 -2.64 2.37
CA GLU A 111 -11.73 -2.97 1.02
C GLU A 111 -12.05 -4.45 0.84
N ASN A 112 -11.24 -5.31 1.46
CA ASN A 112 -11.38 -6.76 1.34
C ASN A 112 -12.05 -7.40 2.55
N ASN A 113 -12.54 -6.58 3.50
CA ASN A 113 -13.13 -7.02 4.77
C ASN A 113 -12.27 -8.06 5.53
N VAL A 114 -10.95 -7.82 5.60
CA VAL A 114 -9.98 -8.68 6.28
C VAL A 114 -9.47 -8.00 7.54
N LYS A 115 -9.25 -8.73 8.63
CA LYS A 115 -8.63 -8.18 9.85
C LYS A 115 -7.25 -7.58 9.53
N LEU A 116 -7.04 -6.31 9.90
CA LEU A 116 -5.80 -5.56 9.65
C LEU A 116 -4.53 -6.33 10.04
N ARG A 117 -4.56 -7.00 11.19
CA ARG A 117 -3.47 -7.86 11.66
C ARG A 117 -3.14 -8.99 10.69
N ALA A 118 -4.16 -9.70 10.22
CA ALA A 118 -3.98 -10.84 9.31
C ALA A 118 -3.47 -10.38 7.94
N LEU A 119 -3.97 -9.24 7.46
CA LEU A 119 -3.45 -8.59 6.27
C LEU A 119 -1.97 -8.19 6.43
N ALA A 120 -1.61 -7.53 7.54
CA ALA A 120 -0.24 -7.11 7.81
C ALA A 120 0.72 -8.32 7.88
N GLN A 121 0.29 -9.39 8.56
CA GLN A 121 1.05 -10.64 8.62
C GLN A 121 1.27 -11.21 7.22
N GLN A 122 0.23 -11.26 6.39
CA GLN A 122 0.35 -11.79 5.03
C GLN A 122 1.24 -10.91 4.14
N ILE A 123 1.19 -9.58 4.27
CA ILE A 123 2.10 -8.67 3.55
C ILE A 123 3.55 -8.95 3.92
N VAL A 124 3.85 -9.10 5.21
CA VAL A 124 5.21 -9.40 5.68
C VAL A 124 5.68 -10.73 5.13
N THR A 125 4.84 -11.78 5.22
CA THR A 125 5.14 -13.09 4.65
C THR A 125 5.39 -13.02 3.14
N ASP A 126 4.51 -12.33 2.40
CA ASP A 126 4.61 -12.18 0.95
C ASP A 126 5.91 -11.46 0.57
N PHE A 127 6.24 -10.34 1.23
CA PHE A 127 7.43 -9.55 0.92
C PHE A 127 8.72 -10.27 1.29
N GLN A 128 8.72 -11.04 2.38
CA GLN A 128 9.86 -11.88 2.76
C GLN A 128 10.07 -13.07 1.83
N SER A 129 9.03 -13.50 1.12
CA SER A 129 9.11 -14.61 0.15
C SER A 129 9.68 -14.21 -1.21
N LEU A 130 9.85 -12.91 -1.46
CA LEU A 130 10.52 -12.43 -2.67
C LEU A 130 11.99 -12.86 -2.67
N ASP A 131 12.53 -13.17 -3.85
CA ASP A 131 13.93 -13.56 -3.99
C ASP A 131 14.81 -12.30 -3.89
N PHE A 132 15.58 -12.20 -2.81
CA PHE A 132 16.57 -11.16 -2.58
C PHE A 132 17.94 -11.65 -3.05
N GLY A 133 18.07 -11.84 -4.36
CA GLY A 133 19.33 -12.20 -5.02
C GLY A 133 20.37 -11.08 -4.96
N MET A 134 21.12 -10.87 -6.04
CA MET A 134 22.07 -9.74 -6.07
C MET A 134 21.40 -8.37 -6.14
N ASP A 135 20.18 -8.31 -6.67
CA ASP A 135 19.38 -7.09 -6.79
C ASP A 135 18.12 -7.18 -5.93
N LEU A 136 17.65 -6.03 -5.43
CA LEU A 136 16.35 -5.96 -4.78
C LEU A 136 15.22 -6.24 -5.81
N PRO A 137 14.13 -6.91 -5.40
CA PRO A 137 12.99 -7.16 -6.26
C PRO A 137 12.45 -5.88 -6.91
N ALA A 138 11.94 -5.98 -8.14
CA ALA A 138 11.35 -4.85 -8.82
C ALA A 138 10.10 -4.37 -8.06
N ARG A 139 9.86 -3.04 -8.07
CA ARG A 139 8.71 -2.44 -7.37
C ARG A 139 7.36 -3.03 -7.78
N SER A 140 7.22 -3.43 -9.04
CA SER A 140 6.02 -4.08 -9.56
C SER A 140 5.70 -5.43 -8.91
N GLU A 141 6.70 -6.13 -8.38
CA GLU A 141 6.50 -7.40 -7.66
C GLU A 141 5.86 -7.15 -6.29
N TYR A 142 6.34 -6.14 -5.57
CA TYR A 142 5.71 -5.68 -4.34
C TYR A 142 4.28 -5.17 -4.59
N ASP A 143 4.08 -4.42 -5.68
CA ASP A 143 2.76 -3.89 -6.06
C ASP A 143 1.75 -5.03 -6.25
N ARG A 144 2.12 -6.05 -7.02
CA ARG A 144 1.28 -7.24 -7.22
C ARG A 144 0.97 -7.95 -5.90
N LEU A 145 1.98 -8.14 -5.04
CA LEU A 145 1.79 -8.81 -3.75
C LEU A 145 0.88 -8.01 -2.83
N LEU A 146 1.11 -6.70 -2.71
CA LEU A 146 0.28 -5.79 -1.93
C LEU A 146 -1.16 -5.80 -2.45
N LEU A 147 -1.37 -5.75 -3.77
CA LEU A 147 -2.69 -5.67 -4.40
C LEU A 147 -3.50 -6.97 -4.36
N THR A 148 -2.83 -8.11 -4.15
CA THR A 148 -3.47 -9.42 -4.06
C THR A 148 -3.39 -10.06 -2.67
N THR A 149 -2.85 -9.38 -1.66
CA THR A 149 -2.62 -9.94 -0.30
C THR A 149 -3.86 -10.63 0.27
N HIS A 150 -5.03 -10.01 0.17
CA HIS A 150 -6.29 -10.51 0.74
C HIS A 150 -6.67 -11.91 0.23
N GLN A 151 -6.22 -12.30 -0.96
CA GLN A 151 -6.47 -13.62 -1.55
C GLN A 151 -5.68 -14.74 -0.88
N ARG A 152 -4.64 -14.38 -0.11
CA ARG A 152 -3.73 -15.32 0.57
C ARG A 152 -3.89 -15.30 2.09
N VAL A 153 -4.75 -14.44 2.63
CA VAL A 153 -4.99 -14.40 4.08
C VAL A 153 -5.80 -15.65 4.48
N PRO A 154 -5.30 -16.49 5.41
CA PRO A 154 -6.05 -17.63 5.92
C PRO A 154 -7.36 -17.17 6.57
N GLN A 155 -8.48 -17.87 6.30
CA GLN A 155 -9.79 -17.59 6.92
C GLN A 155 -9.83 -17.92 8.40
#